data_AF-A0A1G2M570-F1
#
_entry.id   AF-A0A1G2M570-F1
#
_cell.length_a   1.000
_cell.length_b   1.000
_cell.length_c   1.000
_cell.angle_alpha   90.00
_cell.angle_beta   90.00
_cell.angle_gamma   90.00
#
_symmetry.space_group_name_H-M   'P 1'
#
loop_
_entity.id
_entity.type
_entity.pdbx_description
1 polymer ?
#
loop_
_entity_poly.entity_id
_entity_poly.type
_entity_poly.pdbx_seq_one_letter_code
_entity_poly.pdbx_strand_id
1 'polypeptide(L)'
;MNKTAYFSVSVRQFLFGVGIIAAALLVMGVPSSAQAATLNRQLEIGMSGSDVTALQTFLAQDNTIYPQGLVTGYFGPLTQSAVSNFQSRNGIDTVGRVGPITLAALNIQMDNGSVGFDKSAPMIGPLNVNFTNTTVAINWTTNENASAILYYSTSPLSMSEAGPNTGVTISGSSLLVHTDLRSSHSASLTGLQPNTTYFYVVYVRDGAGNESITWPSTFRTNQ
;
A
#
# COMPACT_ATOMS: atom_id res chain seq x y z
N MET A 1 -33.44 -86.65 12.19
CA MET A 1 -32.04 -86.74 11.75
C MET A 1 -31.77 -85.60 10.77
N ASN A 2 -31.08 -84.57 11.23
CA ASN A 2 -30.67 -83.39 10.44
C ASN A 2 -29.49 -83.74 9.54
N LYS A 3 -29.48 -83.23 8.30
CA LYS A 3 -28.26 -83.11 7.49
C LYS A 3 -28.16 -81.70 6.89
N THR A 4 -27.11 -81.01 7.33
CA THR A 4 -26.40 -79.82 6.83
C THR A 4 -26.19 -79.83 5.29
N ALA A 5 -26.14 -78.73 4.52
CA ALA A 5 -25.03 -77.74 4.38
C ALA A 5 -25.34 -76.77 3.18
N TYR A 6 -25.32 -75.43 3.30
CA TYR A 6 -24.25 -74.41 3.09
C TYR A 6 -24.13 -73.73 1.68
N PHE A 7 -24.37 -72.40 1.67
CA PHE A 7 -23.70 -71.25 0.98
C PHE A 7 -23.50 -71.21 -0.56
N SER A 8 -23.71 -70.10 -1.28
CA SER A 8 -23.02 -68.79 -1.15
C SER A 8 -23.72 -67.67 -1.95
N VAL A 9 -23.46 -66.41 -1.57
CA VAL A 9 -24.03 -65.16 -2.14
C VAL A 9 -23.04 -64.48 -3.11
N SER A 10 -23.56 -63.88 -4.18
CA SER A 10 -22.96 -62.70 -4.85
C SER A 10 -24.03 -61.95 -5.64
N VAL A 11 -24.22 -60.65 -5.38
CA VAL A 11 -25.13 -59.78 -6.15
C VAL A 11 -24.33 -58.65 -6.78
N ARG A 12 -24.41 -58.54 -8.11
CA ARG A 12 -23.82 -57.50 -8.95
C ARG A 12 -24.82 -56.35 -9.21
N GLN A 13 -24.24 -55.18 -9.45
CA GLN A 13 -24.81 -53.84 -9.59
C GLN A 13 -25.89 -53.69 -10.69
N PHE A 14 -26.78 -52.70 -10.51
CA PHE A 14 -27.73 -52.21 -11.52
C PHE A 14 -27.40 -50.77 -11.95
N LEU A 15 -27.38 -50.54 -13.26
CA LEU A 15 -27.42 -49.22 -13.91
C LEU A 15 -28.84 -48.97 -14.42
N PHE A 16 -29.33 -47.73 -14.32
CA PHE A 16 -30.44 -47.21 -15.12
C PHE A 16 -30.11 -45.77 -15.54
N GLY A 17 -30.33 -45.45 -16.81
CA GLY A 17 -30.26 -44.09 -17.33
C GLY A 17 -31.55 -43.72 -18.07
N VAL A 18 -31.85 -42.41 -18.17
CA VAL A 18 -32.59 -41.72 -19.25
C VAL A 18 -32.21 -40.22 -19.19
N GLY A 19 -32.03 -39.56 -20.35
CA GLY A 19 -31.65 -38.13 -20.45
C GLY A 19 -32.79 -37.16 -20.75
N ILE A 20 -32.56 -35.87 -20.47
CA ILE A 20 -33.30 -34.69 -20.96
C ILE A 20 -32.28 -33.56 -21.22
N ILE A 21 -32.34 -32.92 -22.40
CA ILE A 21 -31.62 -31.70 -22.76
C ILE A 21 -32.54 -30.51 -22.46
N ALA A 22 -32.09 -29.57 -21.62
CA ALA A 22 -32.67 -28.23 -21.50
C ALA A 22 -31.56 -27.21 -21.22
N ALA A 23 -31.44 -26.22 -22.09
CA ALA A 23 -30.46 -25.15 -22.05
C ALA A 23 -30.91 -23.98 -21.16
N ALA A 24 -29.92 -23.38 -20.49
CA ALA A 24 -29.83 -21.98 -20.03
C ALA A 24 -30.84 -21.43 -18.99
N LEU A 25 -30.33 -21.06 -17.81
CA LEU A 25 -30.04 -19.65 -17.48
C LEU A 25 -29.21 -19.62 -16.19
N LEU A 26 -27.90 -19.37 -16.31
CA LEU A 26 -27.08 -18.98 -15.18
C LEU A 26 -27.50 -17.57 -14.77
N VAL A 27 -28.15 -17.43 -13.61
CA VAL A 27 -28.25 -16.12 -12.94
C VAL A 27 -26.83 -15.76 -12.51
N MET A 28 -26.15 -14.98 -13.35
CA MET A 28 -24.92 -14.30 -12.96
C MET A 28 -25.30 -13.29 -11.87
N GLY A 29 -25.11 -13.68 -10.60
CA GLY A 29 -25.02 -12.72 -9.52
C GLY A 29 -23.81 -11.83 -9.81
N VAL A 30 -24.05 -10.66 -10.40
CA VAL A 30 -23.02 -9.63 -10.43
C VAL A 30 -22.68 -9.33 -8.98
N PRO A 31 -21.42 -9.48 -8.53
CA PRO A 31 -21.06 -8.96 -7.22
C PRO A 31 -21.34 -7.46 -7.26
N SER A 32 -22.24 -7.00 -6.39
CA SER A 32 -22.33 -5.57 -6.08
C SER A 32 -20.96 -5.18 -5.57
N SER A 33 -20.25 -4.31 -6.28
CA SER A 33 -19.02 -3.71 -5.77
C SER A 33 -19.37 -3.04 -4.44
N ALA A 34 -19.02 -3.66 -3.32
CA ALA A 34 -19.10 -3.01 -2.02
C ALA A 34 -18.09 -1.87 -2.10
N GLN A 35 -18.58 -0.64 -2.20
CA GLN A 35 -17.76 0.55 -2.06
C GLN A 35 -16.99 0.40 -0.75
N ALA A 36 -15.65 0.44 -0.81
CA ALA A 36 -14.81 0.29 0.37
C ALA A 36 -15.25 1.28 1.45
N ALA A 37 -15.58 0.76 2.63
CA ALA A 37 -16.01 1.59 3.74
C ALA A 37 -14.80 2.34 4.30
N THR A 38 -14.71 3.65 4.05
CA THR A 38 -13.71 4.53 4.66
C THR A 38 -14.15 4.93 6.08
N LEU A 39 -13.29 4.74 7.07
CA LEU A 39 -13.49 5.25 8.42
C LEU A 39 -13.18 6.75 8.45
N ASN A 40 -14.17 7.58 8.82
CA ASN A 40 -14.06 9.04 8.76
C ASN A 40 -13.92 9.71 10.14
N ARG A 41 -13.90 8.94 11.23
CA ARG A 41 -13.69 9.46 12.58
C ARG A 41 -12.91 8.48 13.45
N GLN A 42 -12.25 9.02 14.48
CA GLN A 42 -11.57 8.23 15.50
C GLN A 42 -12.55 7.38 16.29
N LEU A 43 -12.12 6.18 16.70
CA LEU A 43 -12.96 5.21 17.41
C LEU A 43 -12.29 4.74 18.70
N GLU A 44 -13.08 4.58 19.75
CA GLU A 44 -12.63 4.12 21.07
C GLU A 44 -13.70 3.29 21.78
N ILE A 45 -13.34 2.73 22.93
CA ILE A 45 -14.25 1.93 23.75
C ILE A 45 -15.54 2.68 24.10
N GLY A 46 -16.67 1.99 24.02
CA GLY A 46 -18.00 2.56 24.29
C GLY A 46 -18.68 3.19 23.08
N MET A 47 -17.97 3.40 21.96
CA MET A 47 -18.57 3.90 20.72
C MET A 47 -19.34 2.80 19.97
N SER A 48 -20.41 3.20 19.28
CA SER A 48 -21.18 2.34 18.37
C SER A 48 -21.39 3.03 17.03
N GLY A 49 -21.68 2.26 15.99
CA GLY A 49 -22.05 2.81 14.68
C GLY A 49 -21.64 1.93 13.50
N SER A 50 -22.02 2.34 12.29
CA SER A 50 -21.70 1.64 11.05
C SER A 50 -20.19 1.62 10.74
N ASP A 51 -19.44 2.59 11.25
CA ASP A 51 -17.98 2.65 11.18
C ASP A 51 -17.30 1.66 12.14
N VAL A 52 -17.84 1.46 13.34
CA VAL A 52 -17.40 0.39 14.25
C VAL A 52 -17.69 -0.98 13.64
N THR A 53 -18.84 -1.15 12.99
CA THR A 53 -19.16 -2.35 12.21
C THR A 53 -18.14 -2.57 11.10
N ALA A 54 -17.79 -1.53 10.33
CA ALA A 54 -16.81 -1.64 9.25
C ALA A 54 -15.41 -2.01 9.78
N LEU A 55 -14.97 -1.38 10.87
CA LEU A 55 -13.72 -1.72 11.56
C LEU A 55 -13.68 -3.18 11.98
N GLN A 56 -14.72 -3.67 12.66
CA GLN A 56 -14.80 -5.04 13.14
C GLN A 56 -14.81 -6.04 11.99
N THR A 57 -15.57 -5.76 10.92
CA THR A 57 -15.59 -6.58 9.70
C THR A 57 -14.20 -6.70 9.08
N PHE A 58 -13.43 -5.62 9.06
CA PHE A 58 -12.06 -5.63 8.57
C PHE A 58 -11.13 -6.44 9.49
N LEU A 59 -11.11 -6.14 10.79
CA LEU A 59 -10.23 -6.84 11.74
C LEU A 59 -10.53 -8.35 11.83
N ALA A 60 -11.79 -8.74 11.66
CA ALA A 60 -12.23 -10.13 11.66
C ALA A 60 -11.74 -10.94 10.44
N GLN A 61 -11.19 -10.29 9.40
CA GLN A 61 -10.54 -10.99 8.28
C GLN A 61 -9.26 -11.70 8.72
N ASP A 62 -8.68 -11.29 9.85
CA ASP A 62 -7.45 -11.85 10.39
C ASP A 62 -7.70 -12.45 11.78
N ASN A 63 -7.89 -13.77 11.82
CA ASN A 63 -8.10 -14.53 13.06
C ASN A 63 -6.91 -14.48 14.03
N THR A 64 -5.73 -14.01 13.61
CA THR A 64 -4.59 -13.81 14.53
C THR A 64 -4.64 -12.43 15.22
N ILE A 65 -5.41 -11.48 14.69
CA ILE A 65 -5.64 -10.16 15.28
C ILE A 65 -6.96 -10.14 16.06
N TYR A 66 -8.03 -10.71 15.49
CA TYR A 66 -9.36 -10.72 16.08
C TYR A 66 -10.00 -12.12 16.05
N PRO A 67 -9.49 -13.07 16.84
CA PRO A 67 -9.92 -14.48 16.80
C PRO A 67 -11.40 -14.69 17.13
N GLN A 68 -12.02 -13.77 17.86
CA GLN A 68 -13.45 -13.84 18.17
C GLN A 68 -14.32 -13.44 16.98
N GLY A 69 -13.80 -12.66 16.03
CA GLY A 69 -14.48 -12.29 14.78
C GLY A 69 -15.84 -11.59 14.95
N LEU A 70 -16.12 -11.00 16.11
CA LEU A 70 -17.44 -10.45 16.42
C LEU A 70 -17.64 -9.08 15.77
N VAL A 71 -18.67 -8.97 14.93
CA VAL A 71 -19.12 -7.74 14.27
C VAL A 71 -20.46 -7.31 14.88
N THR A 72 -20.40 -6.63 16.03
CA THR A 72 -21.59 -6.20 16.79
C THR A 72 -21.97 -4.75 16.54
N GLY A 73 -21.08 -3.96 15.93
CA GLY A 73 -21.23 -2.52 15.79
C GLY A 73 -21.00 -1.74 17.09
N TYR A 74 -20.54 -2.41 18.17
CA TYR A 74 -20.16 -1.80 19.45
C TYR A 74 -18.68 -2.05 19.76
N PHE A 75 -17.94 -0.99 20.05
CA PHE A 75 -16.52 -1.04 20.35
C PHE A 75 -16.32 -1.40 21.84
N GLY A 76 -16.27 -2.71 22.11
CA GLY A 76 -16.01 -3.26 23.44
C GLY A 76 -14.54 -3.65 23.68
N PRO A 77 -14.22 -4.24 24.85
CA PRO A 77 -12.85 -4.66 25.19
C PRO A 77 -12.20 -5.62 24.18
N LEU A 78 -12.99 -6.46 23.50
CA LEU A 78 -12.48 -7.36 22.47
C LEU A 78 -12.06 -6.63 21.20
N THR A 79 -12.83 -5.61 20.78
CA THR A 79 -12.46 -4.75 19.65
C THR A 79 -11.26 -3.88 19.98
N GLN A 80 -11.15 -3.40 21.22
CA GLN A 80 -9.97 -2.69 21.71
C GLN A 80 -8.70 -3.55 21.61
N SER A 81 -8.79 -4.80 22.09
CA SER A 81 -7.68 -5.77 21.99
C SER A 81 -7.29 -6.03 20.54
N ALA A 82 -8.26 -6.22 19.64
CA ALA A 82 -8.01 -6.38 18.21
C ALA A 82 -7.33 -5.15 17.59
N VAL A 83 -7.72 -3.93 17.99
CA VAL A 83 -7.04 -2.70 17.54
C VAL A 83 -5.61 -2.63 18.09
N SER A 84 -5.36 -2.99 19.35
CA SER A 84 -4.00 -3.07 19.90
C SER A 84 -3.13 -4.08 19.16
N ASN A 85 -3.68 -5.25 18.80
CA ASN A 85 -2.98 -6.26 18.00
C ASN A 85 -2.67 -5.75 16.59
N PHE A 86 -3.64 -5.08 15.96
CA PHE A 86 -3.45 -4.41 14.67
C PHE A 86 -2.36 -3.35 14.75
N GLN A 87 -2.38 -2.49 15.76
CA GLN A 87 -1.35 -1.46 15.98
C GLN A 87 0.02 -2.09 16.14
N SER A 88 0.15 -3.11 16.99
CA SER A 88 1.40 -3.84 17.22
C SER A 88 1.96 -4.40 15.92
N ARG A 89 1.11 -5.01 15.09
CA ARG A 89 1.51 -5.58 13.80
C ARG A 89 1.97 -4.54 12.80
N ASN A 90 1.40 -3.34 12.86
CA ASN A 90 1.72 -2.24 11.95
C ASN A 90 2.78 -1.28 12.52
N GLY A 91 3.45 -1.64 13.62
CA GLY A 91 4.49 -0.79 14.23
C GLY A 91 3.96 0.52 14.82
N ILE A 92 2.67 0.55 15.19
CA ILE A 92 2.01 1.70 15.81
C ILE A 92 1.94 1.47 17.32
N ASP A 93 2.03 2.54 18.11
CA ASP A 93 1.82 2.50 19.56
C ASP A 93 0.49 1.80 19.91
N THR A 94 0.55 0.80 20.79
CA THR A 94 -0.50 -0.19 21.05
C THR A 94 -1.57 0.28 22.03
N VAL A 95 -2.04 1.52 21.85
CA VAL A 95 -2.96 2.19 22.78
C VAL A 95 -4.41 1.68 22.72
N GLY A 96 -4.76 0.84 21.74
CA GLY A 96 -6.08 0.20 21.61
C GLY A 96 -7.21 1.13 21.16
N ARG A 97 -6.90 2.39 20.86
CA ARG A 97 -7.80 3.40 20.30
C ARG A 97 -7.46 3.62 18.83
N VAL A 98 -8.47 3.80 17.98
CA VAL A 98 -8.28 4.24 16.59
C VAL A 98 -8.05 5.76 16.57
N GLY A 99 -6.80 6.15 16.81
CA GLY A 99 -6.32 7.52 16.62
C GLY A 99 -6.02 7.84 15.15
N PRO A 100 -5.53 9.04 14.80
CA PRO A 100 -5.37 9.45 13.41
C PRO A 100 -4.40 8.55 12.63
N ILE A 101 -3.30 8.14 13.26
CA ILE A 101 -2.32 7.22 12.67
C ILE A 101 -2.94 5.84 12.42
N THR A 102 -3.65 5.28 13.41
CA THR A 102 -4.33 3.99 13.27
C THR A 102 -5.46 4.04 12.24
N LEU A 103 -6.19 5.14 12.18
CA LEU A 103 -7.27 5.37 11.22
C LEU A 103 -6.74 5.41 9.78
N ALA A 104 -5.63 6.11 9.54
CA ALA A 104 -4.96 6.11 8.24
C ALA A 104 -4.51 4.69 7.86
N ALA A 105 -3.86 3.97 8.79
CA ALA A 105 -3.42 2.60 8.54
C ALA A 105 -4.60 1.64 8.25
N LEU A 106 -5.71 1.78 8.97
CA LEU A 106 -6.93 1.01 8.74
C LEU A 106 -7.54 1.34 7.38
N ASN A 107 -7.70 2.61 7.02
CA ASN A 107 -8.26 3.01 5.72
C ASN A 107 -7.39 2.53 4.55
N ILE A 108 -6.07 2.57 4.68
CA ILE A 108 -5.14 2.00 3.70
C ILE A 108 -5.38 0.50 3.49
N GLN A 109 -5.73 -0.24 4.56
CA GLN A 109 -5.90 -1.70 4.49
C GLN A 109 -7.35 -2.12 4.18
N MET A 110 -8.35 -1.34 4.60
CA MET A 110 -9.78 -1.58 4.35
C MET A 110 -10.17 -1.34 2.89
N ASP A 111 -9.39 -0.56 2.15
CA ASP A 111 -9.60 -0.30 0.73
C ASP A 111 -9.07 -1.42 -0.19
N ASN A 112 -8.31 -2.40 0.32
CA ASN A 112 -7.60 -3.39 -0.51
C ASN A 112 -7.61 -4.84 0.02
N GLY A 113 -8.79 -5.45 0.07
CA GLY A 113 -8.97 -6.89 0.34
C GLY A 113 -8.78 -7.84 -0.87
N SER A 114 -8.23 -7.40 -2.01
CA SER A 114 -7.82 -8.26 -3.15
C SER A 114 -7.01 -7.50 -4.21
N VAL A 115 -5.68 -7.40 -4.07
CA VAL A 115 -4.62 -7.43 -5.13
C VAL A 115 -3.27 -6.91 -4.58
N GLY A 116 -2.14 -7.48 -5.02
CA GLY A 116 -0.80 -7.12 -4.56
C GLY A 116 -0.35 -5.73 -5.01
N PHE A 117 -0.36 -4.76 -4.08
CA PHE A 117 0.27 -3.46 -4.27
C PHE A 117 1.61 -3.39 -3.53
N ASP A 118 2.60 -2.82 -4.21
CA ASP A 118 3.93 -2.58 -3.69
C ASP A 118 3.89 -1.57 -2.54
N LYS A 119 4.54 -1.89 -1.42
CA LYS A 119 4.65 -1.05 -0.22
C LYS A 119 6.08 -0.57 0.01
N SER A 120 7.00 -0.93 -0.88
CA SER A 120 8.41 -0.60 -0.78
C SER A 120 8.63 0.75 -1.45
N ALA A 121 9.37 1.64 -0.82
CA ALA A 121 9.78 2.86 -1.49
C ALA A 121 10.95 2.58 -2.44
N PRO A 122 10.99 3.24 -3.61
CA PRO A 122 12.07 3.06 -4.58
C PRO A 122 13.42 3.48 -4.01
N MET A 123 14.37 2.54 -3.93
CA MET A 123 15.72 2.80 -3.45
C MET A 123 16.56 3.49 -4.51
N ILE A 124 17.02 4.71 -4.20
CA ILE A 124 17.86 5.52 -5.08
C ILE A 124 19.31 5.01 -5.03
N GLY A 125 19.87 4.67 -6.19
CA GLY A 125 21.27 4.29 -6.36
C GLY A 125 22.25 5.48 -6.30
N PRO A 126 23.55 5.23 -6.51
CA PRO A 126 24.56 6.29 -6.51
C PRO A 126 24.26 7.38 -7.55
N LEU A 127 24.43 8.64 -7.15
CA LEU A 127 24.28 9.79 -8.04
C LEU A 127 25.60 10.11 -8.74
N ASN A 128 25.61 10.04 -10.07
CA ASN A 128 26.73 10.48 -10.89
C ASN A 128 26.49 11.91 -11.38
N VAL A 129 27.20 12.87 -10.78
CA VAL A 129 26.99 14.31 -10.96
C VAL A 129 28.11 14.88 -11.81
N ASN A 130 27.79 15.28 -13.04
CA ASN A 130 28.74 15.83 -14.01
C ASN A 130 28.33 17.27 -14.33
N PHE A 131 29.21 18.24 -14.10
CA PHE A 131 28.88 19.65 -14.28
C PHE A 131 29.96 20.38 -15.09
N THR A 132 29.53 21.49 -15.68
CA THR A 132 30.39 22.47 -16.34
C THR A 132 30.33 23.79 -15.57
N ASN A 133 30.72 24.90 -16.20
CA ASN A 133 30.50 26.24 -15.64
C ASN A 133 29.03 26.67 -15.70
N THR A 134 28.20 26.08 -16.57
CA THR A 134 26.82 26.54 -16.81
C THR A 134 25.78 25.43 -16.86
N THR A 135 26.20 24.17 -16.69
CA THR A 135 25.30 23.00 -16.78
C THR A 135 25.61 21.97 -15.70
N VAL A 136 24.62 21.14 -15.39
CA VAL A 136 24.82 19.89 -14.63
C VAL A 136 23.95 18.79 -15.24
N ALA A 137 24.50 17.58 -15.30
CA ALA A 137 23.80 16.34 -15.58
C ALA A 137 23.96 15.40 -14.37
N ILE A 138 22.83 15.01 -13.77
CA ILE A 138 22.77 14.07 -12.64
C ILE A 138 22.12 12.79 -13.15
N ASN A 139 22.87 11.69 -13.08
CA ASN A 139 22.41 10.38 -13.56
C ASN A 139 22.36 9.40 -12.40
N TRP A 140 21.28 8.62 -12.31
CA TRP A 140 21.10 7.60 -11.28
C TRP A 140 20.12 6.51 -11.72
N THR A 141 20.04 5.46 -10.92
CA THR A 141 19.06 4.38 -11.07
C THR A 141 18.24 4.20 -9.81
N THR A 142 17.09 3.54 -9.93
CA THR A 142 16.27 3.05 -8.82
C THR A 142 16.13 1.52 -8.93
N ASN A 143 15.86 0.83 -7.82
CA ASN A 143 15.67 -0.64 -7.80
C ASN A 143 14.30 -1.09 -8.37
N GLU A 144 13.43 -0.15 -8.71
CA GLU A 144 12.10 -0.37 -9.28
C GLU A 144 11.71 0.83 -10.18
N ASN A 145 10.61 0.74 -10.91
CA ASN A 145 10.20 1.80 -11.83
C ASN A 145 9.59 2.99 -11.08
N ALA A 146 10.22 4.16 -11.19
CA ALA A 146 9.75 5.39 -10.54
C ALA A 146 9.68 6.59 -11.50
N SER A 147 8.90 7.58 -11.12
CA SER A 147 8.97 8.95 -11.64
C SER A 147 9.97 9.76 -10.82
N ALA A 148 10.50 10.86 -11.36
CA ALA A 148 11.58 11.62 -10.74
C ALA A 148 11.42 13.13 -10.86
N ILE A 149 11.78 13.84 -9.79
CA ILE A 149 11.89 15.30 -9.73
C ILE A 149 13.26 15.66 -9.13
N LEU A 150 13.94 16.62 -9.75
CA LEU A 150 15.15 17.24 -9.20
C LEU A 150 14.79 18.58 -8.56
N TYR A 151 15.11 18.74 -7.28
CA TYR A 151 15.03 20.01 -6.57
C TYR A 151 16.42 20.63 -6.47
N TYR A 152 16.53 21.95 -6.67
CA TYR A 152 17.80 22.65 -6.63
C TYR A 152 17.67 24.12 -6.19
N SER A 153 18.73 24.66 -5.61
CA SER A 153 18.79 26.05 -5.15
C SER A 153 20.25 26.50 -4.94
N THR A 154 20.51 27.81 -4.95
CA THR A 154 21.79 28.40 -4.50
C THR A 154 21.83 28.61 -2.99
N SER A 155 20.71 28.38 -2.30
CA SER A 155 20.60 28.36 -0.83
C SER A 155 20.33 26.93 -0.33
N PRO A 156 20.69 26.59 0.92
CA PRO A 156 20.37 25.28 1.49
C PRO A 156 18.89 24.92 1.34
N LEU A 157 18.62 23.70 0.90
CA LEU A 157 17.26 23.20 0.75
C LEU A 157 16.69 22.83 2.12
N SER A 158 15.47 23.29 2.40
CA SER A 158 14.67 22.86 3.54
C SER A 158 13.64 21.83 3.08
N MET A 159 13.51 20.75 3.84
CA MET A 159 12.49 19.72 3.64
C MET A 159 11.55 19.74 4.84
N SER A 160 10.25 19.73 4.56
CA SER A 160 9.22 19.57 5.59
C SER A 160 8.27 18.50 5.14
N GLU A 161 7.92 17.59 6.05
CA GLU A 161 6.74 16.78 5.90
C GLU A 161 5.53 17.71 6.05
N ALA A 162 4.72 17.83 5.01
CA ALA A 162 3.51 18.63 5.06
C ALA A 162 2.36 17.74 5.57
N GLY A 163 2.47 17.30 6.82
CA GLY A 163 1.44 16.50 7.49
C GLY A 163 1.03 15.20 6.77
N PRO A 164 -0.01 14.50 7.27
CA PRO A 164 -0.36 13.15 6.82
C PRO A 164 -0.94 13.06 5.41
N ASN A 165 -1.18 14.18 4.70
CA ASN A 165 -1.88 14.21 3.41
C ASN A 165 -1.26 15.13 2.34
N THR A 166 -0.10 15.76 2.57
CA THR A 166 0.44 16.77 1.63
C THR A 166 1.84 16.43 1.10
N GLY A 167 2.33 15.22 1.37
CA GLY A 167 3.62 14.73 0.87
C GLY A 167 4.82 15.51 1.43
N VAL A 168 6.00 15.23 0.89
CA VAL A 168 7.22 15.98 1.24
C VAL A 168 7.23 17.32 0.49
N THR A 169 7.31 18.44 1.22
CA THR A 169 7.56 19.75 0.63
C THR A 169 9.05 20.05 0.67
N ILE A 170 9.62 20.47 -0.47
CA ILE A 170 11.03 20.80 -0.62
C ILE A 170 11.13 22.23 -1.17
N SER A 171 11.89 23.10 -0.50
CA SER A 171 12.13 24.48 -0.94
C SER A 171 12.91 24.55 -2.26
N GLY A 172 12.98 25.73 -2.89
CA GLY A 172 13.80 25.95 -4.08
C GLY A 172 13.06 25.72 -5.38
N SER A 173 13.81 25.55 -6.47
CA SER A 173 13.27 25.27 -7.80
C SER A 173 13.15 23.77 -8.04
N SER A 174 12.14 23.34 -8.80
CA SER A 174 11.97 21.95 -9.20
C SER A 174 12.06 21.78 -10.72
N LEU A 175 12.60 20.64 -11.15
CA LEU A 175 12.59 20.17 -12.52
C LEU A 175 11.93 18.79 -12.54
N LEU A 176 10.81 18.66 -13.25
CA LEU A 176 10.26 17.36 -13.60
C LEU A 176 11.20 16.67 -14.58
N VAL A 177 11.73 15.50 -14.20
CA VAL A 177 12.75 14.80 -15.00
C VAL A 177 12.08 14.02 -16.15
N HIS A 178 10.98 13.33 -15.84
CA HIS A 178 10.11 12.65 -16.79
C HIS A 178 8.77 12.28 -16.11
N THR A 179 7.75 11.98 -16.92
CA THR A 179 6.38 11.65 -16.45
C THR A 179 6.10 10.15 -16.38
N ASP A 180 6.86 9.32 -17.09
CA ASP A 180 6.72 7.87 -17.10
C ASP A 180 7.56 7.19 -16.01
N LEU A 181 7.19 5.95 -15.67
CA LEU A 181 7.86 5.15 -14.64
C LEU A 181 9.01 4.33 -15.26
N ARG A 182 10.24 4.59 -14.82
CA ARG A 182 11.46 3.91 -15.29
C ARG A 182 12.46 3.78 -14.15
N SER A 183 13.43 2.89 -14.29
CA SER A 183 14.47 2.64 -13.28
C SER A 183 15.81 3.35 -13.58
N SER A 184 15.90 4.07 -14.70
CA SER A 184 17.08 4.84 -15.10
C SER A 184 16.69 6.29 -15.37
N HIS A 185 17.43 7.21 -14.78
CA HIS A 185 17.07 8.63 -14.71
C HIS A 185 18.24 9.52 -15.08
N SER A 186 17.95 10.63 -15.76
CA SER A 186 18.93 11.66 -16.10
C SER A 186 18.27 13.03 -16.04
N ALA A 187 18.71 13.87 -15.11
CA ALA A 187 18.27 15.26 -14.98
C ALA A 187 19.34 16.21 -15.50
N SER A 188 18.98 17.14 -16.37
CA SER A 188 19.89 18.12 -16.95
C SER A 188 19.40 19.55 -16.71
N LEU A 189 20.23 20.37 -16.07
CA LEU A 189 20.00 21.81 -15.91
C LEU A 189 20.99 22.59 -16.77
N THR A 190 20.53 23.69 -17.34
CA THR A 190 21.32 24.62 -18.14
C THR A 190 21.14 26.05 -17.63
N GLY A 191 22.03 26.97 -18.05
CA GLY A 191 21.95 28.37 -17.65
C GLY A 191 22.35 28.63 -16.19
N LEU A 192 23.12 27.74 -15.59
CA LEU A 192 23.66 27.93 -14.24
C LEU A 192 24.73 29.02 -14.23
N GLN A 193 24.88 29.69 -13.09
CA GLN A 193 25.92 30.69 -12.92
C GLN A 193 27.29 30.01 -12.71
N PRO A 194 28.37 30.46 -13.37
CA PRO A 194 29.72 29.98 -13.10
C PRO A 194 30.14 30.19 -11.65
N ASN A 195 31.08 29.37 -11.18
CA ASN A 195 31.68 29.44 -9.84
C ASN A 195 30.66 29.52 -8.69
N THR A 196 29.51 28.86 -8.84
CA THR A 196 28.37 28.96 -7.92
C THR A 196 28.07 27.59 -7.32
N THR A 197 27.90 27.55 -6.00
CA THR A 197 27.49 26.34 -5.28
C THR A 197 25.97 26.18 -5.37
N TYR A 198 25.54 25.00 -5.79
CA TYR A 198 24.14 24.61 -5.83
C TYR A 198 23.91 23.45 -4.86
N PHE A 199 22.82 23.54 -4.10
CA PHE A 199 22.24 22.47 -3.32
C PHE A 199 21.22 21.74 -4.17
N TYR A 200 21.17 20.42 -4.08
CA TYR A 200 20.22 19.61 -4.82
C TYR A 200 19.74 18.39 -4.03
N VAL A 201 18.55 17.92 -4.39
CA VAL A 201 17.88 16.72 -3.86
C VAL A 201 17.17 16.01 -5.00
N VAL A 202 17.29 14.68 -5.03
CA VAL A 202 16.50 13.84 -5.93
C VAL A 202 15.31 13.29 -5.15
N TYR A 203 14.12 13.46 -5.71
CA TYR A 203 12.87 12.91 -5.21
C TYR A 203 12.31 11.96 -6.26
N VAL A 204 11.94 10.75 -5.84
CA VAL A 204 11.35 9.72 -6.70
C VAL A 204 10.06 9.18 -6.11
N ARG A 205 9.14 8.79 -6.98
CA ARG A 205 7.85 8.18 -6.60
C ARG A 205 7.49 7.05 -7.54
N ASP A 206 7.20 5.87 -7.00
CA ASP A 206 6.82 4.70 -7.78
C ASP A 206 5.36 4.77 -8.29
N GLY A 207 4.90 3.71 -8.96
CA GLY A 207 3.52 3.59 -9.44
C GLY A 207 2.48 3.27 -8.36
N ALA A 208 2.90 2.79 -7.18
CA ALA A 208 2.06 2.49 -6.04
C ALA A 208 1.90 3.70 -5.08
N GLY A 209 2.68 4.75 -5.31
CA GLY A 209 2.67 5.99 -4.55
C GLY A 209 3.73 6.06 -3.44
N ASN A 210 4.64 5.09 -3.33
CA ASN A 210 5.73 5.15 -2.36
C ASN A 210 6.81 6.13 -2.82
N GLU A 211 7.34 6.90 -1.87
CA GLU A 211 8.21 8.05 -2.15
C GLU A 211 9.59 7.83 -1.53
N SER A 212 10.64 8.28 -2.20
CA SER A 212 12.01 8.30 -1.67
C SER A 212 12.74 9.56 -2.06
N ILE A 213 13.62 9.99 -1.18
CA ILE A 213 14.31 11.27 -1.27
C ILE A 213 15.77 11.12 -0.81
N THR A 214 16.69 11.79 -1.49
CA THR A 214 18.08 11.86 -1.05
C THR A 214 18.29 12.93 0.02
N TRP A 215 19.31 12.77 0.86
CA TRP A 215 19.81 13.89 1.65
C TRP A 215 20.29 15.03 0.74
N PRO A 216 20.21 16.31 1.18
CA PRO A 216 20.75 17.42 0.42
C PRO A 216 22.23 17.19 0.14
N SER A 217 22.61 17.37 -1.12
CA SER A 217 24.01 17.36 -1.53
C SER A 217 24.31 18.62 -2.31
N THR A 218 25.59 18.83 -2.63
CA THR A 218 26.04 20.03 -3.31
C THR A 218 26.97 19.71 -4.47
N PHE A 219 26.93 20.57 -5.49
CA PHE A 219 28.02 20.69 -6.46
C PHE A 219 28.35 22.18 -6.65
N ARG A 220 29.53 22.46 -7.21
CA ARG A 220 29.92 23.83 -7.54
C ARG A 220 30.28 23.88 -9.03
N THR A 221 29.64 24.75 -9.79
CA THR A 221 29.98 24.96 -11.20
C THR A 221 31.42 25.44 -11.36
N ASN A 222 32.02 25.11 -12.51
CA ASN A 222 33.36 25.58 -12.85
C ASN A 222 33.38 27.10 -13.02
N GLN A 223 34.58 27.67 -12.97
CA GLN A 223 34.81 29.08 -13.31
C GLN A 223 34.52 29.36 -14.79
#